data_AF-X1GFN2-F1
#
_entry.id   AF-X1GFN2-F1
#
_cell.length_a   1.000
_cell.length_b   1.000
_cell.length_c   1.000
_cell.angle_alpha   90.00
_cell.angle_beta   90.00
_cell.angle_gamma   90.00
#
_symmetry.space_group_name_H-M   'P 1'
#
loop_
_entity.id
_entity.type
_entity.pdbx_description
1 polymer ?
#
loop_
_entity_poly.entity_id
_entity_poly.type
_entity_poly.pdbx_seq_one_letter_code
_entity_poly.pdbx_strand_id
1 'polypeptide(L)'
;MTYVDKNKSEFGYLQKDAKCPNCHEALAKIPKRKSKCPHCEKVFYVRTRPSDREKVIVTEEGALAIEQAWAKYHLYQETAEWGEAIKNLPKDSPAYEKAHSLAKAASASGEHDKAWGYFNKAR
;
A
#
# COMPACT_ATOMS: atom_id res chain seq x y z
N MET A 1 -4.87 28.23 -17.53
CA MET A 1 -4.24 27.86 -16.24
C MET A 1 -5.31 27.25 -15.35
N THR A 2 -5.45 25.93 -15.37
CA THR A 2 -6.31 25.23 -14.40
C THR A 2 -5.55 25.18 -13.08
N TYR A 3 -6.02 25.93 -12.09
CA TYR A 3 -5.48 25.93 -10.74
C TYR A 3 -5.74 24.55 -10.14
N VAL A 4 -4.74 23.66 -10.19
CA VAL A 4 -4.79 22.39 -9.48
C VAL A 4 -4.59 22.71 -8.01
N ASP A 5 -5.66 22.66 -7.23
CA ASP A 5 -5.61 22.82 -5.78
C ASP A 5 -4.51 21.90 -5.22
N LYS A 6 -3.42 22.50 -4.73
CA LYS A 6 -2.24 21.79 -4.19
C LYS A 6 -2.57 20.83 -3.03
N ASN A 7 -3.80 20.88 -2.53
CA ASN A 7 -4.31 20.04 -1.44
C ASN A 7 -5.18 18.86 -1.91
N LYS A 8 -5.53 18.78 -3.21
CA LYS A 8 -6.24 17.63 -3.78
C LYS A 8 -5.21 16.65 -4.33
N SER A 9 -4.75 15.74 -3.49
CA SER A 9 -3.99 14.60 -3.99
C SER A 9 -4.89 13.67 -4.80
N GLU A 10 -4.30 12.89 -5.69
CA GLU A 10 -4.99 11.88 -6.51
C GLU A 10 -5.93 10.97 -5.69
N PHE A 11 -5.67 10.82 -4.39
CA PHE A 11 -6.41 9.96 -3.48
C PHE A 11 -7.30 10.68 -2.46
N GLY A 12 -7.27 12.02 -2.36
CA GLY A 12 -8.13 12.78 -1.43
C GLY A 12 -7.48 14.01 -0.80
N TYR A 13 -8.10 14.50 0.29
CA TYR A 13 -7.69 15.70 1.03
C TYR A 13 -6.73 15.37 2.18
N LEU A 14 -5.82 16.27 2.53
CA LEU A 14 -4.96 16.04 3.69
C LEU A 14 -5.78 16.13 4.99
N GLN A 15 -5.38 15.35 6.00
CA GLN A 15 -6.06 15.35 7.30
C GLN A 15 -6.12 16.76 7.91
N LYS A 16 -5.06 17.55 7.69
CA LYS A 16 -4.95 18.94 8.16
C LYS A 16 -5.98 19.89 7.54
N ASP A 17 -6.51 19.57 6.36
CA ASP A 17 -7.52 20.39 5.71
C ASP A 17 -8.91 20.17 6.32
N ALA A 18 -9.10 19.05 7.01
CA ALA A 18 -10.34 18.66 7.66
C ALA A 18 -11.59 18.77 6.75
N LYS A 19 -11.47 18.48 5.45
CA LYS A 19 -12.59 18.55 4.50
C LYS A 19 -13.19 17.17 4.21
N CYS A 20 -14.50 17.12 4.06
CA CYS A 20 -15.19 15.92 3.61
C CYS A 20 -14.85 15.62 2.15
N PRO A 21 -14.42 14.40 1.79
CA PRO A 21 -14.08 14.06 0.41
C PRO A 21 -15.30 13.97 -0.51
N ASN A 22 -16.51 13.92 0.06
CA ASN A 22 -17.75 13.77 -0.69
C ASN A 22 -18.48 15.09 -0.97
N CYS A 23 -18.54 15.99 0.03
CA CYS A 23 -19.26 17.26 -0.08
C CYS A 23 -18.38 18.49 0.11
N HIS A 24 -17.09 18.30 0.39
CA HIS A 24 -16.09 19.35 0.58
C HIS A 24 -16.32 20.31 1.76
N GLU A 25 -17.37 20.08 2.54
CA GLU A 25 -17.62 20.80 3.78
C GLU A 25 -16.54 20.53 4.83
N ALA A 26 -16.29 21.55 5.65
CA ALA A 26 -15.36 21.45 6.77
C ALA A 26 -15.92 20.52 7.86
N LEU A 27 -15.07 19.63 8.36
CA LEU A 27 -15.39 18.67 9.41
C LEU A 27 -14.92 19.24 10.76
N ALA A 28 -15.85 19.38 11.70
CA ALA A 28 -15.55 19.88 13.04
C ALA A 28 -14.54 18.99 13.80
N LYS A 29 -14.54 17.68 13.52
CA LYS A 29 -13.63 16.72 14.14
C LYS A 29 -13.23 15.64 13.17
N ILE A 30 -11.92 15.34 13.13
CA ILE A 30 -11.39 14.24 12.34
C ILE A 30 -11.23 12.99 13.21
N PRO A 31 -11.91 11.86 12.88
CA PRO A 31 -11.74 10.59 13.57
C PRO A 31 -10.35 9.98 13.30
N LYS A 32 -9.97 8.98 14.09
CA LYS A 32 -8.70 8.24 13.87
C LYS A 32 -8.75 7.27 12.68
N ARG A 33 -9.92 6.72 12.33
CA ARG A 33 -10.04 5.63 11.32
C ARG A 33 -11.18 5.84 10.32
N LYS A 34 -12.43 5.95 10.78
CA LYS A 34 -13.63 6.13 9.95
C LYS A 34 -14.68 6.96 10.70
N SER A 35 -15.50 7.73 9.98
CA SER A 35 -16.68 8.40 10.53
C SER A 35 -17.68 8.74 9.42
N LYS A 36 -18.90 9.09 9.81
CA LYS A 36 -19.93 9.68 8.94
C LYS A 36 -19.73 11.20 8.90
N CYS A 37 -19.93 11.83 7.74
CA CYS A 37 -19.97 13.28 7.63
C CYS A 37 -21.30 13.81 8.18
N PRO A 38 -21.30 14.85 9.04
CA PRO A 38 -22.54 15.44 9.56
C PRO A 38 -23.33 16.24 8.52
N HIS A 39 -22.72 16.63 7.39
CA HIS A 39 -23.36 17.45 6.35
C HIS A 39 -24.00 16.63 5.23
N CYS A 40 -23.28 15.63 4.71
CA CYS A 40 -23.75 14.82 3.57
C CYS A 40 -24.05 13.38 3.92
N GLU A 41 -23.87 13.00 5.19
CA GLU A 41 -24.19 11.66 5.69
C GLU A 41 -23.41 10.50 5.03
N LYS A 42 -22.46 10.79 4.15
CA LYS A 42 -21.58 9.77 3.59
C LYS A 42 -20.46 9.42 4.56
N VAL A 43 -20.01 8.17 4.49
CA VAL A 43 -18.87 7.69 5.26
C VAL A 43 -17.59 8.19 4.60
N PHE A 44 -16.62 8.57 5.43
CA PHE A 44 -15.27 8.88 5.01
C PHE A 44 -14.26 8.14 5.88
N TYR A 45 -13.08 7.91 5.32
CA TYR A 45 -12.01 7.16 5.94
C TYR A 45 -10.77 8.03 6.09
N VAL A 46 -10.01 7.76 7.14
CA VAL A 46 -8.69 8.35 7.34
C VAL A 46 -7.66 7.25 7.13
N ARG A 47 -6.77 7.44 6.16
CA ARG A 47 -5.69 6.50 5.82
C ARG A 47 -4.38 7.23 5.65
N THR A 48 -3.28 6.52 5.85
CA THR A 48 -1.93 7.03 5.59
C THR A 48 -1.54 6.63 4.17
N ARG A 49 -0.96 7.53 3.36
CA ARG A 49 -0.46 7.15 2.03
C ARG A 49 0.94 6.53 2.13
N PRO A 50 1.27 5.52 1.30
CA PRO A 50 2.61 4.94 1.29
C PRO A 50 3.68 5.87 0.71
N SER A 51 3.31 6.78 -0.21
CA SER A 51 4.24 7.65 -0.94
C SER A 51 4.94 8.68 -0.06
N ASP A 52 4.20 9.31 0.84
CA ASP A 52 4.64 10.47 1.62
C ASP A 52 4.34 10.34 3.13
N ARG A 53 3.67 9.25 3.52
CA ARG A 53 3.26 8.95 4.91
C ARG A 53 2.34 10.00 5.53
N GLU A 54 1.73 10.90 4.76
CA GLU A 54 0.71 11.81 5.27
C GLU A 54 -0.63 11.08 5.44
N LYS A 55 -1.41 11.56 6.41
CA LYS A 55 -2.80 11.12 6.61
C LYS A 55 -3.72 11.90 5.68
N VAL A 56 -4.59 11.17 4.99
CA VAL A 56 -5.57 11.71 4.05
C VAL A 56 -6.98 11.25 4.40
N ILE A 57 -7.95 12.11 4.09
CA ILE A 57 -9.37 11.88 4.23
C ILE A 57 -9.91 11.51 2.85
N VAL A 58 -10.49 10.32 2.75
CA VAL A 58 -10.80 9.68 1.47
C VAL A 58 -12.19 9.02 1.50
N THR A 59 -12.75 8.78 0.32
CA THR A 59 -13.95 7.96 0.15
C THR A 59 -13.62 6.48 0.36
N GLU A 60 -14.61 5.60 0.32
CA GLU A 60 -14.39 4.15 0.38
C GLU A 60 -13.48 3.66 -0.75
N GLU A 61 -13.76 4.10 -1.98
CA GLU A 61 -12.96 3.77 -3.17
C GLU A 61 -11.50 4.23 -3.01
N GLY A 62 -11.30 5.46 -2.49
CA GLY A 62 -9.97 5.98 -2.20
C GLY A 62 -9.24 5.21 -1.08
N ALA A 63 -9.99 4.72 -0.08
CA ALA A 63 -9.41 3.90 0.98
C ALA A 63 -8.90 2.56 0.44
N LEU A 64 -9.69 1.89 -0.42
CA LEU A 64 -9.29 0.64 -1.08
C LEU A 64 -8.06 0.85 -1.97
N ALA A 65 -8.01 1.95 -2.73
CA ALA A 65 -6.85 2.28 -3.55
C ALA A 65 -5.57 2.47 -2.72
N ILE A 66 -5.66 3.12 -1.56
CA ILE A 66 -4.52 3.29 -0.64
C ILE A 66 -4.11 1.94 -0.04
N GLU A 67 -5.06 1.08 0.32
CA GLU A 67 -4.76 -0.27 0.84
C GLU A 67 -4.02 -1.11 -0.21
N GLN A 68 -4.45 -1.06 -1.48
CA GLN A 68 -3.73 -1.69 -2.59
C GLN A 68 -2.33 -1.09 -2.80
N ALA A 69 -2.18 0.23 -2.65
CA ALA A 69 -0.88 0.88 -2.75
C ALA A 69 0.08 0.44 -1.63
N TRP A 70 -0.41 0.23 -0.41
CA TRP A 70 0.38 -0.37 0.67
C TRP A 70 0.78 -1.81 0.39
N ALA A 71 -0.16 -2.62 -0.08
CA ALA A 71 0.12 -4.01 -0.45
C ALA A 71 1.25 -4.07 -1.51
N LYS A 72 1.17 -3.21 -2.54
CA LYS A 72 2.24 -3.07 -3.54
C LYS A 72 3.54 -2.60 -2.93
N TYR A 73 3.51 -1.57 -2.07
CA TYR A 73 4.70 -1.04 -1.42
C TYR A 73 5.42 -2.10 -0.59
N HIS A 74 4.69 -2.89 0.19
CA HIS A 74 5.26 -3.98 0.98
C HIS A 74 5.82 -5.09 0.09
N LEU A 75 5.08 -5.50 -0.94
CA LEU A 75 5.57 -6.47 -1.92
C LEU A 75 6.87 -6.00 -2.59
N TYR A 76 6.98 -4.73 -2.98
CA TYR A 76 8.20 -4.17 -3.56
C TYR A 76 9.36 -4.15 -2.57
N GLN A 77 9.11 -3.80 -1.30
CA GLN A 77 10.15 -3.83 -0.27
C GLN A 77 10.65 -5.26 -0.04
N GLU A 78 9.73 -6.21 0.15
CA GLU A 78 10.05 -7.62 0.35
C GLU A 78 10.81 -8.21 -0.84
N THR A 79 10.41 -7.89 -2.08
CA THR A 79 11.09 -8.37 -3.30
C THR A 79 12.43 -7.69 -3.56
N ALA A 80 12.58 -6.39 -3.23
CA ALA A 80 13.85 -5.69 -3.33
C ALA A 80 14.85 -6.21 -2.29
N GLU A 81 14.40 -6.39 -1.05
CA GLU A 81 15.20 -7.02 0.01
C GLU A 81 15.55 -8.47 -0.33
N TRP A 82 14.63 -9.22 -0.95
CA TRP A 82 14.88 -10.58 -1.44
C TRP A 82 15.89 -10.61 -2.59
N GLY A 83 15.77 -9.71 -3.56
CA GLY A 83 16.71 -9.57 -4.67
C GLY A 83 18.11 -9.21 -4.18
N GLU A 84 18.22 -8.34 -3.19
CA GLU A 84 19.49 -7.96 -2.57
C GLU A 84 20.06 -9.10 -1.68
N ALA A 85 19.21 -9.80 -0.94
CA ALA A 85 19.61 -10.97 -0.15
C ALA A 85 20.12 -12.11 -1.04
N ILE A 86 19.49 -12.37 -2.19
CA ILE A 86 19.94 -13.39 -3.14
C ILE A 86 21.28 -13.04 -3.77
N LYS A 87 21.51 -11.76 -4.13
CA LYS A 87 22.83 -11.33 -4.65
C LYS A 87 23.95 -11.60 -3.64
N ASN A 88 23.64 -11.55 -2.35
CA ASN A 88 24.59 -11.75 -1.26
C ASN A 88 24.67 -13.21 -0.76
N LEU A 89 23.88 -14.14 -1.32
CA LEU A 89 24.01 -15.57 -0.99
C LEU A 89 25.22 -16.20 -1.71
N PRO A 90 26.00 -17.06 -1.03
CA PRO A 90 26.99 -17.89 -1.71
C PRO A 90 26.27 -18.81 -2.71
N LYS A 91 26.68 -18.77 -3.98
CA LYS A 91 26.05 -19.50 -5.09
C LYS A 91 26.11 -21.02 -4.93
N ASP A 92 27.08 -21.46 -4.15
CA ASP A 92 27.38 -22.85 -3.78
C ASP A 92 26.71 -23.24 -2.44
N SER A 93 25.89 -22.37 -1.84
CA SER A 93 25.13 -22.74 -0.65
C SER A 93 23.85 -23.52 -1.00
N PRO A 94 23.45 -24.51 -0.18
CA PRO A 94 22.18 -25.21 -0.33
C PRO A 94 20.96 -24.28 -0.30
N ALA A 95 21.09 -23.10 0.33
CA ALA A 95 20.06 -22.07 0.37
C ALA A 95 19.86 -21.39 -1.00
N TYR A 96 20.93 -21.17 -1.76
CA TYR A 96 20.88 -20.60 -3.10
C TYR A 96 20.22 -21.56 -4.09
N GLU A 97 20.60 -22.84 -4.09
CA GLU A 97 19.99 -23.85 -4.98
C GLU A 97 18.50 -24.04 -4.70
N LYS A 98 18.10 -24.06 -3.42
CA LYS A 98 16.70 -24.16 -3.03
C LYS A 98 15.90 -22.92 -3.43
N ALA A 99 16.44 -21.71 -3.24
CA ALA A 99 15.79 -20.47 -3.68
C ALA A 99 15.68 -20.38 -5.21
N HIS A 100 16.74 -20.74 -5.93
CA HIS A 100 16.78 -20.71 -7.39
C HIS A 100 15.82 -21.74 -8.03
N SER A 101 15.74 -22.95 -7.46
CA SER A 101 14.79 -23.98 -7.92
C SER A 101 13.33 -23.61 -7.66
N LEU A 102 13.01 -23.04 -6.50
CA LEU A 102 11.65 -22.58 -6.17
C LEU A 102 11.21 -21.37 -7.00
N ALA A 103 12.13 -20.42 -7.24
CA ALA A 103 11.87 -19.29 -8.14
C ALA A 103 11.57 -19.77 -9.57
N LYS A 104 12.37 -20.72 -10.07
CA LYS A 104 12.16 -21.33 -11.39
C LYS A 104 10.82 -22.09 -11.48
N ALA A 105 10.42 -22.77 -10.40
CA ALA A 105 9.14 -23.49 -10.34
C ALA A 105 7.92 -22.55 -10.28
N ALA A 106 8.00 -21.45 -9.52
CA ALA A 106 6.90 -20.48 -9.44
C ALA A 106 6.76 -19.61 -10.70
N SER A 107 7.86 -19.30 -11.38
CA SER A 107 7.82 -18.67 -12.71
C SER A 107 7.25 -19.60 -13.78
N ALA A 108 7.37 -20.92 -13.62
CA ALA A 108 6.78 -21.89 -14.53
C ALA A 108 5.26 -22.12 -14.29
N SER A 109 4.76 -21.87 -13.07
CA SER A 109 3.34 -22.06 -12.72
C SER A 109 2.50 -20.77 -12.67
N GLY A 110 3.13 -19.59 -12.71
CA GLY A 110 2.44 -18.30 -12.58
C GLY A 110 1.98 -17.96 -11.15
N GLU A 111 2.35 -18.78 -10.16
CA GLU A 111 1.91 -18.65 -8.76
C GLU A 111 3.01 -18.09 -7.85
N HIS A 112 3.40 -16.84 -8.11
CA HIS A 112 4.47 -16.14 -7.39
C HIS A 112 4.25 -16.07 -5.85
N ASP A 113 2.99 -16.00 -5.39
CA ASP A 113 2.61 -15.94 -3.97
C ASP A 113 3.01 -17.21 -3.19
N LYS A 114 2.92 -18.38 -3.84
CA LYS A 114 3.25 -19.67 -3.21
C LYS A 114 4.77 -19.86 -3.06
N ALA A 115 5.56 -19.33 -3.99
CA ALA A 115 7.03 -19.35 -3.86
C ALA A 115 7.49 -18.63 -2.58
N TRP A 116 6.85 -17.51 -2.24
CA TRP A 116 7.14 -16.73 -1.03
C TRP A 116 6.89 -17.53 0.25
N GLY A 117 5.78 -18.27 0.31
CA GLY A 117 5.44 -19.13 1.45
C GLY A 117 6.40 -20.29 1.68
N TYR A 118 6.94 -20.92 0.62
CA TYR A 118 7.89 -22.04 0.75
C TYR A 118 9.27 -21.59 1.23
N PHE A 119 9.71 -20.39 0.86
CA PHE A 119 10.98 -19.82 1.31
C PHE A 119 10.96 -19.56 2.83
N ASN A 120 9.86 -19.00 3.36
CA ASN A 120 9.73 -18.76 4.81
C ASN A 120 9.72 -20.04 5.66
N LYS A 121 9.32 -21.18 5.09
CA LYS A 121 9.38 -22.49 5.78
C LYS A 121 10.76 -23.16 5.69
N ALA A 122 11.65 -22.66 4.82
CA ALA A 122 12.97 -23.23 4.59
C ALA A 122 14.08 -22.57 5.44
N ARG A 123 13.75 -21.47 6.12
CA ARG A 123 14.53 -20.82 7.16
C ARG A 123 14.24 -21.46 8.51
#